data_AF-A0A7S1MCN6-F1
#
_entry.id   AF-A0A7S1MCN6-F1
#
_cell.length_a   1.000
_cell.length_b   1.000
_cell.length_c   1.000
_cell.angle_alpha   90.00
_cell.angle_beta   90.00
_cell.angle_gamma   90.00
#
_symmetry.space_group_name_H-M   'P 1'
#
loop_
_entity.id
_entity.type
_entity.pdbx_description
1 polymer ?
#
loop_
_entity_poly.entity_id
_entity_poly.type
_entity_poly.pdbx_seq_one_letter_code
_entity_poly.pdbx_strand_id
1 'polypeptide(L)'
;DEAARKIPADLPEWTLEQGDLLQQTLDRIFTAEDLEDSGLSFSFTIADPLQESCPLVGCSSGFRSLCGYELSEIIGNNCRFLLDPVPPELIDQDVRKRAKSFCEMAAKLGRKDMVELGFPEELICVQTNAHKSG
;
A
#
# COMPACT_ATOMS: atom_id res chain seq x y z
N ASP A 1 -27.93 3.86 -13.98
CA ASP A 1 -28.36 3.15 -12.77
C ASP A 1 -27.17 2.37 -12.25
N GLU A 2 -26.29 3.07 -11.54
CA GLU A 2 -24.94 2.63 -11.19
C GLU A 2 -25.03 2.03 -9.78
N ALA A 3 -25.60 0.82 -9.72
CA ALA A 3 -25.54 0.03 -8.50
C ALA A 3 -24.06 -0.22 -8.20
N ALA A 4 -23.52 0.54 -7.25
CA ALA A 4 -22.20 0.30 -6.67
C ALA A 4 -22.06 -1.21 -6.45
N ARG A 5 -21.11 -1.84 -7.17
CA ARG A 5 -20.82 -3.26 -7.03
C ARG A 5 -20.61 -3.54 -5.55
N LYS A 6 -21.60 -4.15 -4.90
CA LYS A 6 -21.49 -4.55 -3.50
C LYS A 6 -20.35 -5.54 -3.42
N ILE A 7 -19.31 -5.14 -2.71
CA ILE A 7 -18.09 -5.91 -2.52
C ILE A 7 -18.47 -7.12 -1.66
N PRO A 8 -18.16 -8.36 -2.09
CA PRO A 8 -18.42 -9.56 -1.29
C PRO A 8 -17.80 -9.41 0.10
N ALA A 9 -18.54 -9.77 1.15
CA ALA A 9 -18.06 -9.66 2.53
C ALA A 9 -16.99 -10.71 2.88
N ASP A 10 -16.77 -11.68 2.00
CA ASP A 10 -15.93 -12.86 2.17
C ASP A 10 -14.86 -12.98 1.07
N LEU A 11 -14.17 -11.88 0.77
CA LEU A 11 -13.01 -11.95 -0.12
C LEU A 11 -11.95 -12.90 0.47
N PRO A 12 -11.41 -13.85 -0.32
CA PRO A 12 -10.39 -14.76 0.16
C PRO A 12 -9.14 -14.00 0.61
N GLU A 13 -8.49 -14.45 1.70
CA GLU A 13 -7.17 -13.96 2.11
C GLU A 13 -6.16 -14.11 0.95
N TRP A 14 -5.29 -13.12 0.79
CA TRP A 14 -4.25 -13.17 -0.25
C TRP A 14 -3.25 -14.28 0.06
N THR A 15 -3.07 -15.21 -0.87
CA THR A 15 -2.03 -16.23 -0.76
C THR A 15 -0.68 -15.68 -1.22
N LEU A 16 0.41 -16.28 -0.73
CA LEU A 16 1.77 -15.97 -1.21
C LEU A 16 1.90 -16.15 -2.73
N GLU A 17 1.22 -17.15 -3.30
CA GLU A 17 1.21 -17.42 -4.74
C GLU A 17 0.51 -16.29 -5.52
N GLN A 18 -0.61 -15.77 -5.02
CA GLN A 18 -1.30 -14.64 -5.63
C GLN A 18 -0.46 -13.36 -5.56
N GLY A 19 0.20 -13.12 -4.41
CA GLY A 19 1.12 -11.99 -4.25
C GLY A 19 2.33 -12.08 -5.20
N ASP A 20 2.90 -13.28 -5.35
CA ASP A 20 4.01 -13.53 -6.28
C ASP A 20 3.60 -13.35 -7.75
N LEU A 21 2.42 -13.87 -8.15
CA LEU A 21 1.91 -13.69 -9.51
C LEU A 21 1.63 -12.21 -9.84
N LEU A 22 1.02 -11.47 -8.90
CA LEU A 22 0.82 -10.04 -9.05
C LEU A 22 2.16 -9.33 -9.19
N GLN A 23 3.15 -9.71 -8.37
CA GLN A 23 4.49 -9.14 -8.44
C GLN A 23 5.18 -9.39 -9.79
N GLN A 24 5.16 -10.63 -10.28
CA GLN A 24 5.70 -10.97 -11.60
C GLN A 24 4.97 -10.21 -12.72
N THR A 25 3.66 -10.01 -12.60
CA THR A 25 2.87 -9.25 -13.58
C THR A 25 3.30 -7.79 -13.60
N LEU A 26 3.50 -7.21 -12.42
CA LEU A 26 3.96 -5.84 -12.24
C LEU A 26 5.37 -5.64 -12.79
N ASP A 27 6.30 -6.54 -12.51
CA ASP A 27 7.67 -6.48 -13.05
C ASP A 27 7.71 -6.65 -14.59
N ARG A 28 6.68 -7.28 -15.18
CA ARG A 28 6.51 -7.36 -16.65
C ARG A 28 5.90 -6.10 -17.24
N ILE A 29 4.94 -5.47 -16.54
CA ILE A 29 4.28 -4.24 -17.00
C ILE A 29 5.24 -3.05 -16.86
N PHE A 30 5.98 -3.02 -15.77
CA PHE A 30 7.01 -2.05 -15.47
C PHE A 30 8.35 -2.74 -15.67
N THR A 31 8.76 -2.96 -16.93
CA THR A 31 10.03 -3.63 -17.20
C THR A 31 11.18 -2.84 -16.61
N ALA A 32 12.26 -3.55 -16.21
CA ALA A 32 13.49 -2.90 -15.79
C ALA A 32 14.01 -1.94 -16.88
N GLU A 33 13.85 -2.26 -18.16
CA GLU A 33 14.25 -1.40 -19.28
C GLU A 33 13.42 -0.11 -19.35
N ASP A 34 12.08 -0.18 -19.24
CA ASP A 34 11.21 1.02 -19.25
C ASP A 34 11.44 1.93 -18.02
N LEU A 35 11.78 1.32 -16.87
CA LEU A 35 12.09 2.03 -15.63
C LEU A 35 13.53 2.59 -15.59
N GLU A 36 14.48 1.90 -16.21
CA GLU A 36 15.88 2.35 -16.36
C GLU A 36 15.98 3.47 -17.40
N ASP A 37 15.32 3.34 -18.56
CA ASP A 37 15.33 4.36 -19.62
C ASP A 37 14.57 5.64 -19.23
N SER A 38 13.59 5.55 -18.32
CA SER A 38 12.91 6.72 -17.76
C SER A 38 13.71 7.41 -16.66
N GLY A 39 14.83 6.84 -16.20
CA GLY A 39 15.62 7.35 -15.07
C GLY A 39 14.88 7.32 -13.73
N LEU A 40 13.75 6.61 -13.67
CA LEU A 40 12.85 6.58 -12.53
C LEU A 40 12.93 5.20 -11.88
N SER A 41 13.87 5.03 -10.94
CA SER A 41 13.87 3.89 -10.02
C SER A 41 12.76 4.08 -8.97
N PHE A 42 11.48 4.01 -9.35
CA PHE A 42 10.39 4.19 -8.39
C PHE A 42 10.00 2.86 -7.74
N SER A 43 9.88 2.88 -6.42
CA SER A 43 9.43 1.75 -5.61
C SER A 43 7.94 1.90 -5.32
N PHE A 44 7.16 0.82 -5.41
CA PHE A 44 5.72 0.89 -5.16
C PHE A 44 5.18 -0.37 -4.48
N THR A 45 3.99 -0.22 -3.90
CA THR A 45 3.23 -1.30 -3.25
C THR A 45 1.77 -1.21 -3.66
N ILE A 46 1.10 -2.34 -3.71
CA ILE A 46 -0.36 -2.42 -3.87
C ILE A 46 -0.92 -2.90 -2.54
N ALA A 47 -1.96 -2.22 -2.05
CA ALA A 47 -2.69 -2.60 -0.86
C ALA A 47 -4.14 -2.88 -1.22
N ASP A 48 -4.78 -3.81 -0.52
CA ASP A 48 -6.20 -4.10 -0.67
C ASP A 48 -7.00 -3.42 0.44
N PRO A 49 -7.65 -2.27 0.17
CA PRO A 49 -8.39 -1.52 1.20
C PRO A 49 -9.67 -2.22 1.66
N LEU A 50 -10.06 -3.33 1.01
CA LEU A 50 -11.29 -4.06 1.31
C LEU A 50 -11.07 -5.15 2.36
N GLN A 51 -9.82 -5.54 2.59
CA GLN A 51 -9.46 -6.46 3.67
C GLN A 51 -9.18 -5.73 4.97
N GLU A 52 -9.38 -6.44 6.09
CA GLU A 52 -9.08 -5.91 7.42
C GLU A 52 -7.63 -5.43 7.48
N SER A 53 -7.41 -4.26 8.07
CA SER A 53 -6.10 -3.60 8.15
C SER A 53 -5.46 -3.13 6.84
N CYS A 54 -6.10 -3.23 5.66
CA CYS A 54 -5.53 -2.81 4.38
C CYS A 54 -4.12 -3.41 4.16
N PRO A 55 -4.02 -4.74 4.02
CA PRO A 55 -2.74 -5.43 3.86
C PRO A 55 -2.13 -5.13 2.49
N LEU A 56 -0.80 -5.22 2.41
CA LEU A 56 -0.08 -5.19 1.14
C LEU A 56 -0.25 -6.53 0.42
N VAL A 57 -0.51 -6.45 -0.88
CA VAL A 57 -0.85 -7.59 -1.74
C VAL A 57 0.10 -7.73 -2.94
N GLY A 58 0.95 -6.71 -3.15
CA GLY A 58 2.07 -6.74 -4.09
C GLY A 58 3.07 -5.62 -3.75
N CYS A 59 4.34 -5.79 -4.14
CA CYS A 59 5.37 -4.78 -3.90
C CYS A 59 6.57 -4.94 -4.83
N SER A 60 7.01 -3.85 -5.47
CA SER A 60 8.11 -3.90 -6.42
C SER A 60 9.39 -4.46 -5.81
N SER A 61 10.22 -5.09 -6.64
CA SER A 61 11.58 -5.51 -6.27
C SER A 61 12.43 -4.36 -5.71
N GLY A 62 12.24 -3.15 -6.27
CA GLY A 62 12.80 -1.91 -5.74
C GLY A 62 12.36 -1.59 -4.32
N PHE A 63 11.06 -1.76 -4.00
CA PHE A 63 10.55 -1.54 -2.65
C PHE A 63 11.17 -2.51 -1.64
N ARG A 64 11.27 -3.80 -1.99
CA ARG A 64 11.93 -4.82 -1.15
C ARG A 64 13.38 -4.45 -0.86
N SER A 65 14.11 -4.04 -1.89
CA SER A 65 15.51 -3.61 -1.77
C SER A 65 15.65 -2.34 -0.92
N LEU A 66 14.69 -1.41 -1.05
CA LEU A 66 14.67 -0.14 -0.33
C LEU A 66 14.39 -0.32 1.17
N CYS A 67 13.51 -1.23 1.56
CA CYS A 67 13.11 -1.41 2.95
C CYS A 67 13.82 -2.59 3.66
N GLY A 68 14.36 -3.55 2.90
CA GLY A 68 15.08 -4.71 3.43
C GLY A 68 14.19 -5.88 3.88
N TYR A 69 12.89 -5.82 3.61
CA TYR A 69 11.95 -6.90 3.94
C TYR A 69 11.77 -7.87 2.76
N GLU A 70 11.66 -9.15 3.09
CA GLU A 70 11.37 -10.19 2.11
C GLU A 70 9.89 -10.19 1.74
N LEU A 71 9.55 -10.70 0.55
CA LEU A 71 8.16 -10.72 0.06
C LEU A 71 7.21 -11.42 1.05
N SER A 72 7.66 -12.52 1.68
CA SER A 72 6.90 -13.27 2.68
C SER A 72 6.62 -12.49 3.97
N GLU A 73 7.36 -11.43 4.23
CA GLU A 73 7.17 -10.54 5.39
C GLU A 73 6.28 -9.35 5.04
N ILE A 74 6.19 -9.01 3.75
CA ILE A 74 5.42 -7.86 3.25
C ILE A 74 3.97 -8.27 2.93
N ILE A 75 3.77 -9.34 2.16
CA ILE A 75 2.45 -9.74 1.68
C ILE A 75 1.56 -10.19 2.86
N GLY A 76 0.32 -9.71 2.87
CA GLY A 76 -0.66 -9.96 3.94
C GLY A 76 -0.50 -9.05 5.16
N ASN A 77 0.54 -8.23 5.22
CA ASN A 77 0.77 -7.30 6.33
C ASN A 77 0.44 -5.86 5.92
N ASN A 78 -0.08 -5.08 6.86
CA ASN A 78 -0.19 -3.64 6.65
C ASN A 78 1.21 -2.99 6.64
N CYS A 79 1.41 -2.02 5.74
CA CYS A 79 2.68 -1.30 5.54
C CYS A 79 3.26 -0.63 6.81
N ARG A 80 2.50 -0.55 7.91
CA ARG A 80 2.98 -0.07 9.21
C ARG A 80 4.18 -0.87 9.77
N PHE A 81 4.48 -2.08 9.28
CA PHE A 81 5.69 -2.82 9.70
C PHE A 81 6.98 -2.03 9.42
N LEU A 82 6.97 -1.08 8.47
CA LEU A 82 8.10 -0.19 8.21
C LEU A 82 8.46 0.71 9.42
N LEU A 83 7.56 0.80 10.41
CA LEU A 83 7.77 1.51 11.66
C LEU A 83 8.43 0.65 12.75
N ASP A 84 8.50 -0.67 12.58
CA ASP A 84 9.08 -1.56 13.58
C ASP A 84 10.52 -1.17 13.97
N PRO A 85 11.40 -0.74 13.03
CA PRO A 85 12.73 -0.24 13.37
C PRO A 85 12.77 1.25 13.79
N VAL A 86 11.63 1.95 13.81
CA VAL A 86 11.57 3.40 14.09
C VAL A 86 11.28 3.64 15.59
N PRO A 87 12.12 4.41 16.31
CA PRO A 87 11.84 4.80 17.69
C PRO A 87 10.46 5.47 17.84
N PRO A 88 9.62 5.07 18.82
CA PRO A 88 8.24 5.56 18.96
C PRO A 88 8.10 7.09 18.99
N GLU A 89 9.09 7.78 19.54
CA GLU A 89 9.16 9.24 19.65
C GLU A 89 9.37 9.95 18.30
N LEU A 90 9.84 9.24 17.27
CA LEU A 90 10.02 9.77 15.92
C LEU A 90 8.81 9.49 15.01
N ILE A 91 7.81 8.76 15.49
CA ILE A 91 6.63 8.39 14.71
C ILE A 91 5.59 9.53 14.77
N ASP A 92 5.31 10.17 13.63
CA ASP A 92 4.25 11.16 13.50
C ASP A 92 2.86 10.51 13.59
N GLN A 93 2.24 10.63 14.77
CA GLN A 93 0.92 10.05 15.05
C GLN A 93 -0.21 10.74 14.29
N ASP A 94 -0.06 12.02 13.94
CA ASP A 94 -1.12 12.77 13.28
C ASP A 94 -1.20 12.44 11.79
N VAL A 95 -0.05 12.26 11.14
CA VAL A 95 0.03 11.69 9.79
C VAL A 95 -0.66 10.32 9.74
N ARG A 96 -0.37 9.45 10.71
CA ARG A 96 -0.97 8.11 10.78
C ARG A 96 -2.48 8.14 10.98
N LYS A 97 -2.98 9.01 11.86
CA LYS A 97 -4.43 9.20 12.07
C LYS A 97 -5.10 9.67 10.77
N ARG A 98 -4.51 10.64 10.07
CA ARG A 98 -5.05 11.12 8.78
C ARG A 98 -5.08 10.02 7.72
N ALA A 99 -3.99 9.26 7.56
CA ALA A 99 -3.93 8.15 6.62
C ALA A 99 -4.97 7.07 6.93
N LYS A 100 -5.12 6.69 8.22
CA LYS A 100 -6.13 5.74 8.66
C LYS A 100 -7.55 6.23 8.36
N SER A 101 -7.88 7.47 8.73
CA SER A 101 -9.20 8.04 8.48
C SER A 101 -9.53 8.09 6.99
N PHE A 102 -8.55 8.45 6.15
CA PHE A 102 -8.72 8.46 4.70
C PHE A 102 -9.08 7.06 4.17
N CYS A 103 -8.33 6.02 4.54
CA CYS A 103 -8.61 4.64 4.13
C CYS A 103 -9.98 4.14 4.61
N GLU A 104 -10.34 4.43 5.86
CA GLU A 104 -11.65 4.05 6.41
C GLU A 104 -12.82 4.73 5.69
N MET A 105 -12.65 6.00 5.31
CA MET A 105 -13.65 6.74 4.55
C MET A 105 -13.75 6.23 3.11
N ALA A 106 -12.62 5.97 2.45
CA ALA A 106 -12.58 5.42 1.10
C ALA A 106 -13.33 4.07 1.03
N ALA A 107 -13.15 3.22 2.04
CA ALA A 107 -13.83 1.94 2.14
C ALA A 107 -15.35 2.07 2.38
N LYS A 108 -15.81 3.11 3.10
CA LYS A 108 -17.22 3.26 3.52
C LYS A 108 -18.07 4.10 2.56
N LEU A 109 -17.51 5.18 2.02
CA LEU A 109 -18.26 6.24 1.34
C LEU A 109 -17.97 6.27 -0.18
N GLY A 110 -16.87 5.65 -0.63
CA GLY A 110 -16.42 5.79 -2.01
C GLY A 110 -15.92 7.21 -2.32
N ARG A 111 -15.43 7.42 -3.55
CA ARG A 111 -14.65 8.63 -3.90
C ARG A 111 -15.44 9.94 -3.94
N LYS A 112 -16.68 9.93 -4.46
CA LYS A 112 -17.47 11.16 -4.64
C LYS A 112 -17.81 11.82 -3.30
N ASP A 113 -18.26 11.00 -2.36
CA ASP A 113 -18.68 11.43 -1.02
C ASP A 113 -17.49 11.99 -0.20
N MET A 114 -16.27 11.50 -0.43
CA MET A 114 -15.07 12.03 0.23
C MET A 114 -14.72 13.46 -0.21
N VAL A 115 -14.85 13.76 -1.52
CA VAL A 115 -14.58 15.11 -2.05
C VAL A 115 -15.58 16.12 -1.49
N GLU A 116 -16.85 15.74 -1.38
CA GLU A 116 -17.89 16.58 -0.78
C GLU A 116 -17.65 16.86 0.72
N LEU A 117 -17.00 15.93 1.43
CA LEU A 117 -16.60 16.09 2.84
C LEU A 117 -15.30 16.89 3.02
N GLY A 118 -14.73 17.43 1.94
CA GLY A 118 -13.52 18.25 1.98
C GLY A 118 -12.23 17.46 2.12
N PHE A 119 -12.25 16.14 1.91
CA PHE A 119 -11.03 15.35 1.78
C PHE A 119 -10.46 15.53 0.37
N PRO A 120 -9.13 15.64 0.24
CA PRO A 120 -8.52 15.76 -1.08
C PRO A 120 -8.78 14.49 -1.91
N GLU A 121 -8.87 14.65 -3.23
CA GLU A 121 -8.99 13.52 -4.18
C GLU A 121 -7.80 12.55 -4.03
N GLU A 122 -6.65 13.06 -3.61
CA GLU A 122 -5.42 12.31 -3.35
C GLU A 122 -4.87 12.64 -1.96
N LEU A 123 -4.50 11.62 -1.19
CA LEU A 123 -3.76 11.80 0.06
C LEU A 123 -2.28 11.59 -0.20
N ILE A 124 -1.49 12.67 -0.12
CA ILE A 124 -0.03 12.57 -0.08
C ILE A 124 0.41 12.47 1.39
N CYS A 125 1.02 11.35 1.74
CA CYS A 125 1.63 11.10 3.04
C CYS A 125 3.14 10.96 2.85
N VAL A 126 3.91 11.84 3.51
CA VAL A 126 5.37 11.73 3.54
C VAL A 126 5.78 11.20 4.91
N GLN A 127 6.49 10.09 4.91
CA GLN A 127 6.98 9.44 6.12
C GLN A 127 8.41 9.00 5.89
N THR A 128 9.26 9.21 6.90
CA THR A 128 10.61 8.64 6.92
C THR A 128 10.55 7.33 7.71
N ASN A 129 11.07 6.26 7.13
CA ASN A 129 11.16 4.94 7.76
C ASN A 129 12.63 4.52 7.86
N ALA A 130 12.92 3.56 8.73
CA ALA A 130 14.22 2.91 8.77
C ALA A 130 14.21 1.65 7.90
N HIS A 131 15.38 1.30 7.36
CA HIS A 131 15.59 0.00 6.74
C HIS A 131 15.47 -1.08 7.82
N LYS A 132 15.12 -2.31 7.44
CA LYS A 132 14.93 -3.44 8.38
C LYS A 132 16.13 -3.68 9.30
N SER A 133 17.33 -3.35 8.84
CA SER A 133 18.59 -3.49 9.59
C SER A 133 18.83 -2.40 10.66
N GLY A 134 17.94 -1.42 10.78
CA GLY A 134 18.27 -0.10 11.35
C GLY A 134 19.03 0.76 10.35
#